data_AF-A0A349H1K6-F1
#
_entry.id   AF-A0A349H1K6-F1
#
_cell.length_a   1.000
_cell.length_b   1.000
_cell.length_c   1.000
_cell.angle_alpha   90.00
_cell.angle_beta   90.00
_cell.angle_gamma   90.00
#
_symmetry.space_group_name_H-M   'P 1'
#
loop_
_entity.id
_entity.type
_entity.pdbx_description
1 polymer ?
#
loop_
_entity_poly.entity_id
_entity_poly.type
_entity_poly.pdbx_seq_one_letter_code
_entity_poly.pdbx_strand_id
1 'polypeptide(L)'
;CIVCPGFIDVHTHSDAYILLEPEAPSKLYQGITTEICGNCGASCAPLFGEARMPTDWTVHAYPDTWQSVADYRALVEAVKPAPNVALLVGHNTLRAGAMGYVDRAATPDEIRLMAYRLEQALDEGACGLSSGLVYTPGRYAETGEVIALAAAVAAHHGIYTSHIRSETSRLIEALDETLDIGRRTGVRVQVSH
;
A
#
# COMPACT_ATOMS: atom_id res chain seq x y z
N CYS A 1 -26.42 -0.04 26.06
CA CYS A 1 -25.31 0.07 25.09
C CYS A 1 -25.82 -0.35 23.72
N ILE A 2 -25.09 -0.02 22.65
CA ILE A 2 -25.29 -0.61 21.33
C ILE A 2 -24.28 -1.75 21.18
N VAL A 3 -24.69 -2.87 20.59
CA VAL A 3 -23.80 -3.94 20.14
C VAL A 3 -23.75 -3.84 18.62
N CYS A 4 -22.54 -3.74 18.08
CA CYS A 4 -22.28 -3.68 16.64
C CYS A 4 -21.02 -4.48 16.31
N PRO A 5 -20.79 -4.82 15.03
CA PRO A 5 -19.49 -5.32 14.59
C PRO A 5 -18.38 -4.31 14.94
N GLY A 6 -17.17 -4.81 15.17
CA GLY A 6 -16.01 -3.95 15.34
C GLY A 6 -15.73 -3.14 14.07
N PHE A 7 -15.22 -1.93 14.25
CA PHE A 7 -14.98 -1.02 13.14
C PHE A 7 -13.75 -1.45 12.33
N ILE A 8 -13.83 -1.21 11.02
CA ILE A 8 -12.74 -1.45 10.08
C ILE A 8 -12.14 -0.09 9.72
N ASP A 9 -10.92 0.16 10.16
CA ASP A 9 -10.15 1.32 9.75
C ASP A 9 -9.54 1.05 8.37
N VAL A 10 -10.14 1.63 7.35
CA VAL A 10 -9.77 1.39 5.95
C VAL A 10 -8.55 2.19 5.49
N HIS A 11 -8.03 3.09 6.32
CA HIS A 11 -6.92 3.96 5.94
C HIS A 11 -5.97 4.21 7.11
N THR A 12 -5.03 3.29 7.30
CA THR A 12 -4.00 3.42 8.34
C THR A 12 -2.59 3.34 7.77
N HIS A 13 -1.65 3.78 8.61
CA HIS A 13 -0.20 3.71 8.42
C HIS A 13 0.49 2.99 9.60
N SER A 14 -0.24 2.08 10.27
CA SER A 14 0.27 1.24 11.36
C SER A 14 1.25 0.15 10.89
N ASP A 15 1.51 0.04 9.58
CA ASP A 15 2.36 -0.96 8.89
C ASP A 15 3.47 -1.55 9.76
N ALA A 16 4.44 -0.72 10.16
CA ALA A 16 5.57 -1.15 10.97
C ALA A 16 5.29 -0.96 12.48
N TYR A 17 4.51 0.04 12.87
CA TYR A 17 4.22 0.33 14.28
C TYR A 17 3.45 -0.79 14.98
N ILE A 18 2.65 -1.57 14.25
CA ILE A 18 1.92 -2.71 14.82
C ILE A 18 2.86 -3.82 15.32
N LEU A 19 4.10 -3.87 14.80
CA LEU A 19 5.15 -4.77 15.29
C LEU A 19 5.80 -4.28 16.60
N LEU A 20 5.64 -2.99 16.93
CA LEU A 20 6.20 -2.36 18.12
C LEU A 20 5.18 -2.29 19.26
N GLU A 21 3.93 -1.94 18.94
CA GLU A 21 2.83 -1.83 19.89
C GLU A 21 1.62 -2.67 19.43
N PRO A 22 1.71 -4.01 19.51
CA PRO A 22 0.65 -4.91 19.03
C PRO A 22 -0.67 -4.75 19.79
N GLU A 23 -0.66 -4.16 20.99
CA GLU A 23 -1.88 -3.84 21.74
C GLU A 23 -2.73 -2.76 21.05
N ALA A 24 -2.15 -1.95 20.17
CA ALA A 24 -2.82 -0.90 19.38
C ALA A 24 -3.88 -0.09 20.15
N PRO A 25 -3.57 0.47 21.34
CA PRO A 25 -4.55 1.17 22.18
C PRO A 25 -5.19 2.35 21.45
N SER A 26 -4.44 3.02 20.57
CA SER A 26 -4.95 4.10 19.72
C SER A 26 -6.13 3.67 18.84
N LYS A 27 -6.21 2.38 18.48
CA LYS A 27 -7.26 1.80 17.64
C LYS A 27 -8.37 1.17 18.47
N LEU A 28 -8.02 0.34 19.45
CA LEU A 28 -8.98 -0.38 20.26
C LEU A 28 -9.93 0.53 21.05
N TYR A 29 -9.42 1.64 21.60
CA TYR A 29 -10.26 2.59 22.36
C TYR A 29 -11.30 3.32 21.51
N GLN A 30 -11.20 3.21 20.18
CA GLN A 30 -12.19 3.72 19.24
C GLN A 30 -13.16 2.63 18.73
N GLY A 31 -12.97 1.37 19.14
CA GLY A 31 -13.76 0.22 18.68
C GLY A 31 -13.27 -0.41 17.37
N ILE A 32 -12.06 -0.04 16.92
CA ILE A 32 -11.44 -0.62 15.70
C ILE A 32 -10.97 -2.04 16.00
N THR A 33 -11.36 -2.98 15.15
CA THR A 33 -10.96 -4.40 15.26
C THR A 33 -10.20 -4.88 14.03
N THR A 34 -10.14 -4.09 12.96
CA THR A 34 -9.43 -4.41 11.73
C THR A 34 -8.84 -3.15 11.15
N GLU A 35 -7.61 -3.23 10.67
CA GLU A 35 -6.93 -2.14 10.00
C GLU A 35 -6.44 -2.55 8.60
N ILE A 36 -6.54 -1.64 7.63
CA ILE A 36 -5.96 -1.78 6.30
C ILE A 36 -4.74 -0.85 6.18
N CYS A 37 -3.55 -1.45 6.19
CA CYS A 37 -2.23 -0.80 6.11
C CYS A 37 -1.73 -0.65 4.67
N GLY A 38 -0.59 0.01 4.50
CA GLY A 38 0.08 0.12 3.20
C GLY A 38 -0.55 1.15 2.27
N ASN A 39 -1.10 2.23 2.82
CA ASN A 39 -1.83 3.27 2.09
C ASN A 39 -0.93 4.33 1.43
N CYS A 40 -1.53 5.17 0.58
CA CYS A 40 -0.88 6.34 -0.03
C CYS A 40 0.42 6.00 -0.81
N GLY A 41 0.52 4.79 -1.35
CA GLY A 41 1.67 4.32 -2.10
C GLY A 41 2.86 3.88 -1.25
N ALA A 42 2.79 3.96 0.09
CA ALA A 42 3.86 3.51 0.98
C ALA A 42 3.41 2.27 1.77
N SER A 43 4.27 1.24 1.76
CA SER A 43 4.06 0.02 2.55
C SER A 43 5.39 -0.47 3.14
N CYS A 44 5.30 -1.20 4.25
CA CYS A 44 6.47 -1.81 4.91
C CYS A 44 7.00 -3.06 4.18
N ALA A 45 6.26 -3.60 3.21
CA ALA A 45 6.67 -4.72 2.37
C ALA A 45 6.00 -4.62 0.98
N PRO A 46 6.63 -5.17 -0.09
CA PRO A 46 7.96 -5.77 -0.11
C PRO A 46 9.08 -4.72 -0.15
N LEU A 47 10.21 -5.01 0.51
CA LEU A 47 11.43 -4.20 0.50
C LEU A 47 12.51 -4.90 -0.35
N PHE A 48 12.78 -4.35 -1.53
CA PHE A 48 13.79 -4.85 -2.47
C PHE A 48 14.46 -3.67 -3.18
N GLY A 49 15.62 -3.89 -3.79
CA GLY A 49 16.37 -2.82 -4.46
C GLY A 49 16.64 -1.64 -3.53
N GLU A 50 16.25 -0.43 -3.93
CA GLU A 50 16.39 0.79 -3.11
C GLU A 50 15.11 1.14 -2.31
N ALA A 51 14.10 0.27 -2.30
CA ALA A 51 12.91 0.49 -1.48
C ALA A 51 13.30 0.54 0.00
N ARG A 52 12.89 1.62 0.67
CA ARG A 52 13.05 1.81 2.12
C ARG A 52 11.73 2.21 2.73
N MET A 53 11.57 1.85 4.00
CA MET A 53 10.48 2.37 4.81
C MET A 53 10.58 3.89 4.97
N PRO A 54 9.45 4.59 5.22
CA PRO A 54 9.45 5.95 5.74
C PRO A 54 10.45 6.16 6.88
N THR A 55 11.09 7.33 6.92
CA THR A 55 12.19 7.61 7.85
C THR A 55 11.77 7.46 9.31
N ASP A 56 10.54 7.85 9.65
CA ASP A 56 9.96 7.71 10.98
C ASP A 56 9.81 6.23 11.40
N TRP A 57 9.73 5.29 10.46
CA TRP A 57 9.74 3.86 10.79
C TRP A 57 11.18 3.38 11.03
N THR A 58 12.14 3.86 10.23
CA THR A 58 13.54 3.39 10.29
C THR A 58 14.29 3.73 11.58
N VAL A 59 13.76 4.63 12.41
CA VAL A 59 14.40 5.01 13.69
C VAL A 59 14.13 4.01 14.83
N HIS A 60 13.27 3.02 14.60
CA HIS A 60 12.88 2.03 15.61
C HIS A 60 13.63 0.70 15.44
N ALA A 61 13.77 -0.02 16.56
CA ALA A 61 14.25 -1.40 16.56
C ALA A 61 13.05 -2.35 16.50
N TYR A 62 12.96 -3.13 15.43
CA TYR A 62 11.90 -4.11 15.22
C TYR A 62 12.29 -5.50 15.75
N PRO A 63 11.31 -6.38 16.01
CA PRO A 63 11.58 -7.73 16.52
C PRO A 63 12.48 -8.58 15.61
N ASP A 64 12.38 -8.38 14.29
CA ASP A 64 13.22 -9.05 13.29
C ASP A 64 13.28 -8.20 12.01
N THR A 65 14.03 -8.67 11.02
CA THR A 65 14.08 -8.15 9.66
C THR A 65 13.12 -8.89 8.73
N TRP A 66 12.61 -8.20 7.72
CA TRP A 66 11.75 -8.79 6.69
C TRP A 66 12.02 -8.13 5.34
N GLN A 67 11.69 -8.83 4.26
CA GLN A 67 11.79 -8.28 2.91
C GLN A 67 10.52 -8.54 2.09
N SER A 68 9.92 -9.72 2.21
CA SER A 68 8.70 -10.09 1.48
C SER A 68 7.44 -9.78 2.28
N VAL A 69 6.27 -9.84 1.63
CA VAL A 69 4.98 -9.76 2.32
C VAL A 69 4.78 -11.01 3.18
N ALA A 70 5.27 -12.17 2.75
CA ALA A 70 5.25 -13.39 3.55
C ALA A 70 6.05 -13.26 4.85
N ASP A 71 7.26 -12.69 4.79
CA ASP A 71 8.09 -12.44 5.98
C ASP A 71 7.38 -11.49 6.94
N TYR A 72 6.87 -10.36 6.41
CA TYR A 72 6.13 -9.39 7.21
C TYR A 72 4.91 -10.03 7.88
N ARG A 73 4.13 -10.82 7.13
CA ARG A 73 2.95 -11.52 7.66
C ARG A 73 3.32 -12.47 8.80
N ALA A 74 4.44 -13.20 8.66
CA ALA A 74 4.93 -14.08 9.73
C ALA A 74 5.29 -13.29 11.00
N LEU A 75 5.87 -12.09 10.87
CA LEU A 75 6.15 -11.23 12.01
C LEU A 75 4.87 -10.70 12.67
N VAL A 76 3.89 -10.27 11.87
CA VAL A 76 2.58 -9.85 12.38
C VAL A 76 1.89 -10.99 13.13
N GLU A 77 1.89 -12.21 12.56
CA GLU A 77 1.35 -13.41 13.21
C GLU A 77 2.08 -13.72 14.53
N ALA A 78 3.40 -13.49 14.61
CA ALA A 78 4.20 -13.74 15.80
C ALA A 78 3.91 -12.74 16.94
N VAL A 79 3.75 -11.45 16.63
CA VAL A 79 3.47 -10.42 17.64
C VAL A 79 2.00 -10.39 18.10
N LYS A 80 1.10 -11.05 17.34
CA LYS A 80 -0.33 -11.22 17.67
C LYS A 80 -1.02 -9.88 18.01
N PRO A 81 -1.17 -8.98 17.02
CA PRO A 81 -1.82 -7.72 17.25
C PRO A 81 -3.27 -7.91 17.73
N ALA A 82 -3.73 -6.98 18.55
CA ALA A 82 -5.10 -6.96 19.02
C ALA A 82 -6.12 -6.72 17.89
N PRO A 83 -5.89 -5.82 16.91
CA PRO A 83 -6.70 -5.77 15.70
C PRO A 83 -6.22 -6.77 14.64
N ASN A 84 -7.13 -7.15 13.73
CA ASN A 84 -6.75 -7.80 12.47
C ASN A 84 -6.00 -6.80 11.59
N VAL A 85 -5.03 -7.28 10.81
CA VAL A 85 -4.23 -6.44 9.90
C VAL A 85 -4.31 -7.01 8.49
N ALA A 86 -4.61 -6.15 7.51
CA ALA A 86 -4.44 -6.46 6.09
C ALA A 86 -3.51 -5.42 5.45
N LEU A 87 -2.69 -5.85 4.49
CA LEU A 87 -1.66 -5.01 3.89
C LEU A 87 -1.95 -4.77 2.40
N LEU A 88 -1.97 -3.51 2.00
CA LEU A 88 -1.83 -3.10 0.60
C LEU A 88 -0.35 -2.94 0.24
N VAL A 89 -0.01 -3.22 -1.01
CA VAL A 89 1.34 -2.95 -1.53
C VAL A 89 1.43 -1.50 -1.99
N GLY A 90 2.44 -0.78 -1.54
CA GLY A 90 2.66 0.60 -1.93
C GLY A 90 3.30 0.72 -3.32
N HIS A 91 2.64 1.41 -4.25
CA HIS A 91 3.20 1.75 -5.56
C HIS A 91 4.54 2.50 -5.46
N ASN A 92 4.67 3.43 -4.52
CA ASN A 92 5.90 4.21 -4.35
C ASN A 92 7.02 3.32 -3.77
N THR A 93 6.67 2.35 -2.92
CA THR A 93 7.60 1.29 -2.48
C THR A 93 8.08 0.44 -3.66
N LEU A 94 7.16 -0.02 -4.53
CA LEU A 94 7.51 -0.78 -5.74
C LEU A 94 8.41 0.01 -6.69
N ARG A 95 8.08 1.28 -6.97
CA ARG A 95 8.91 2.17 -7.79
C ARG A 95 10.30 2.35 -7.22
N ALA A 96 10.41 2.67 -5.92
CA ALA A 96 11.72 2.80 -5.28
C ALA A 96 12.54 1.51 -5.39
N GLY A 97 11.91 0.33 -5.27
CA GLY A 97 12.62 -0.94 -5.40
C GLY A 97 13.06 -1.25 -6.83
N ALA A 98 12.26 -0.90 -7.83
CA ALA A 98 12.55 -1.21 -9.23
C ALA A 98 13.52 -0.23 -9.89
N MET A 99 13.44 1.06 -9.54
CA MET A 99 14.13 2.14 -10.25
C MET A 99 14.73 3.23 -9.34
N GLY A 100 14.68 3.05 -8.03
CA GLY A 100 15.17 4.03 -7.07
C GLY A 100 14.31 5.30 -7.00
N TYR A 101 14.85 6.32 -6.35
CA TYR A 101 14.20 7.63 -6.18
C TYR A 101 14.52 8.59 -7.32
N VAL A 102 14.14 8.21 -8.54
CA VAL A 102 14.43 8.99 -9.75
C VAL A 102 13.22 9.76 -10.27
N ASP A 103 13.47 10.97 -10.75
CA ASP A 103 12.46 11.94 -11.18
C ASP A 103 12.10 11.78 -12.68
N ARG A 104 11.67 10.56 -13.06
CA ARG A 104 11.29 10.22 -14.45
C ARG A 104 10.21 9.14 -14.51
N ALA A 105 9.60 8.99 -15.69
CA ALA A 105 8.76 7.83 -16.00
C ALA A 105 9.54 6.51 -15.88
N ALA A 106 8.84 5.44 -15.51
CA ALA A 106 9.41 4.10 -15.51
C ALA A 106 9.57 3.59 -16.95
N THR A 107 10.64 2.85 -17.20
CA THR A 107 10.83 2.10 -18.45
C THR A 107 9.94 0.86 -18.48
N PRO A 108 9.68 0.27 -19.66
CA PRO A 108 8.89 -0.96 -19.75
C PRO A 108 9.42 -2.13 -18.92
N ASP A 109 10.75 -2.25 -18.76
CA ASP A 109 11.36 -3.28 -17.91
C ASP A 109 11.13 -3.03 -16.42
N GLU A 110 11.22 -1.77 -15.98
CA GLU A 110 10.93 -1.38 -14.59
C GLU A 110 9.45 -1.62 -14.25
N ILE A 111 8.53 -1.32 -15.18
CA ILE A 111 7.09 -1.62 -15.00
C ILE A 111 6.86 -3.13 -14.88
N ARG A 112 7.53 -3.95 -15.72
CA ARG A 112 7.46 -5.41 -15.61
C ARG A 112 7.97 -5.92 -14.27
N LEU A 113 9.09 -5.36 -13.77
CA LEU A 113 9.63 -5.73 -12.46
C LEU A 113 8.67 -5.36 -11.33
N MET A 114 8.07 -4.17 -11.38
CA MET A 114 7.06 -3.76 -10.38
C MET A 114 5.84 -4.68 -10.41
N ALA A 115 5.33 -5.01 -11.60
CA ALA A 115 4.20 -5.94 -11.75
C ALA A 115 4.53 -7.32 -11.18
N TYR A 116 5.70 -7.86 -11.52
CA TYR A 116 6.17 -9.14 -10.98
C TYR A 116 6.25 -9.13 -9.45
N ARG A 117 6.82 -8.09 -8.85
CA ARG A 117 6.91 -7.98 -7.38
C ARG A 117 5.55 -7.78 -6.71
N LEU A 118 4.63 -7.09 -7.39
CA LEU A 118 3.26 -6.92 -6.92
C LEU A 118 2.50 -8.25 -6.95
N GLU A 119 2.58 -9.03 -8.04
CA GLU A 119 1.96 -10.35 -8.16
C GLU A 119 2.47 -11.30 -7.07
N GLN A 120 3.79 -11.34 -6.84
CA GLN A 120 4.37 -12.10 -5.72
C GLN A 120 3.79 -11.66 -4.37
N ALA A 121 3.72 -10.36 -4.10
CA ALA A 121 3.17 -9.85 -2.85
C ALA A 121 1.68 -10.19 -2.67
N LEU A 122 0.90 -10.20 -3.75
CA LEU A 122 -0.51 -10.60 -3.75
C LEU A 122 -0.65 -12.11 -3.45
N ASP A 123 0.20 -12.95 -4.06
CA ASP A 123 0.27 -14.39 -3.77
C ASP A 123 0.67 -14.69 -2.31
N GLU A 124 1.49 -13.82 -1.72
CA GLU A 124 1.92 -13.91 -0.32
C GLU A 124 0.88 -13.40 0.69
N GLY A 125 -0.23 -12.83 0.20
CA GLY A 125 -1.39 -12.45 1.00
C GLY A 125 -1.66 -10.94 1.12
N ALA A 126 -0.99 -10.09 0.33
CA ALA A 126 -1.40 -8.70 0.22
C ALA A 126 -2.80 -8.59 -0.39
N CYS A 127 -3.59 -7.61 0.06
CA CYS A 127 -5.00 -7.47 -0.34
C CYS A 127 -5.22 -6.51 -1.53
N GLY A 128 -4.15 -5.90 -2.05
CA GLY A 128 -4.25 -4.95 -3.15
C GLY A 128 -3.03 -4.05 -3.32
N LEU A 129 -3.24 -2.95 -4.04
CA LEU A 129 -2.24 -1.92 -4.33
C LEU A 129 -2.76 -0.57 -3.83
N SER A 130 -1.88 0.24 -3.26
CA SER A 130 -2.14 1.67 -3.04
C SER A 130 -1.22 2.54 -3.90
N SER A 131 -1.69 3.72 -4.31
CA SER A 131 -0.85 4.75 -4.92
C SER A 131 -0.87 6.05 -4.12
N GLY A 132 0.22 6.80 -4.25
CA GLY A 132 0.39 8.15 -3.71
C GLY A 132 0.96 9.06 -4.78
N LEU A 133 0.12 9.44 -5.74
CA LEU A 133 0.54 10.13 -6.96
C LEU A 133 0.88 11.60 -6.72
N VAL A 134 0.56 12.13 -5.55
CA VAL A 134 1.03 13.45 -5.11
C VAL A 134 2.48 13.41 -4.60
N TYR A 135 2.99 12.25 -4.18
CA TYR A 135 4.29 12.08 -3.52
C TYR A 135 5.36 11.49 -4.45
N THR A 136 6.64 11.77 -4.18
CA THR A 136 7.75 11.08 -4.85
C THR A 136 7.97 9.68 -4.25
N PRO A 137 8.41 8.69 -5.06
CA PRO A 137 8.66 8.74 -6.50
C PRO A 137 7.40 8.63 -7.40
N GLY A 138 6.21 8.38 -6.85
CA GLY A 138 4.98 8.14 -7.63
C GLY A 138 4.48 9.32 -8.46
N ARG A 139 4.85 10.55 -8.11
CA ARG A 139 4.48 11.78 -8.82
C ARG A 139 4.87 11.76 -10.30
N TYR A 140 5.94 11.06 -10.64
CA TYR A 140 6.47 10.95 -12.00
C TYR A 140 5.93 9.73 -12.77
N ALA A 141 5.07 8.91 -12.14
CA ALA A 141 4.43 7.80 -12.81
C ALA A 141 3.38 8.30 -13.80
N GLU A 142 3.43 7.76 -15.01
CA GLU A 142 2.39 7.96 -16.01
C GLU A 142 1.20 7.05 -15.71
N THR A 143 -0.01 7.45 -16.11
CA THR A 143 -1.22 6.64 -15.86
C THR A 143 -1.10 5.22 -16.42
N GLY A 144 -0.39 5.03 -17.55
CA GLY A 144 -0.18 3.73 -18.16
C GLY A 144 0.59 2.74 -17.27
N GLU A 145 1.53 3.23 -16.46
CA GLU A 145 2.24 2.43 -15.46
C GLU A 145 1.29 1.95 -14.37
N VAL A 146 0.47 2.84 -13.82
CA VAL A 146 -0.50 2.49 -12.76
C VAL A 146 -1.55 1.51 -13.30
N ILE A 147 -1.98 1.67 -14.56
CA ILE A 147 -2.89 0.73 -15.22
C ILE A 147 -2.29 -0.67 -15.30
N ALA A 148 -1.01 -0.80 -15.64
CA ALA A 148 -0.35 -2.10 -15.73
C ALA A 148 -0.37 -2.83 -14.38
N LEU A 149 -0.10 -2.11 -13.30
CA LEU A 149 -0.11 -2.66 -11.94
C LEU A 149 -1.54 -2.95 -11.44
N ALA A 150 -2.48 -2.05 -11.70
CA ALA A 150 -3.88 -2.24 -11.35
C ALA A 150 -4.52 -3.44 -12.08
N ALA A 151 -4.08 -3.75 -13.30
CA ALA A 151 -4.50 -4.95 -14.02
C ALA A 151 -4.08 -6.24 -13.31
N ALA A 152 -2.85 -6.30 -12.77
CA ALA A 152 -2.40 -7.41 -11.94
C ALA A 152 -3.29 -7.55 -10.67
N VAL A 153 -3.58 -6.44 -10.00
CA VAL A 153 -4.47 -6.44 -8.83
C VAL A 153 -5.87 -6.97 -9.15
N ALA A 154 -6.42 -6.58 -10.31
CA ALA A 154 -7.72 -7.08 -10.77
C ALA A 154 -7.71 -8.59 -10.99
N ALA A 155 -6.64 -9.14 -11.58
CA ALA A 155 -6.46 -10.57 -11.79
C ALA A 155 -6.41 -11.37 -10.48
N HIS A 156 -5.90 -10.76 -9.40
CA HIS A 156 -5.89 -11.35 -8.05
C HIS A 156 -7.11 -10.97 -7.20
N HIS A 157 -8.16 -10.38 -7.81
CA HIS A 157 -9.37 -9.92 -7.12
C HIS A 157 -9.12 -8.93 -5.96
N GLY A 158 -8.00 -8.22 -5.98
CA GLY A 158 -7.63 -7.22 -4.98
C GLY A 158 -8.41 -5.91 -5.11
N ILE A 159 -7.92 -4.88 -4.40
CA ILE A 159 -8.41 -3.51 -4.47
C ILE A 159 -7.27 -2.55 -4.83
N TYR A 160 -7.59 -1.53 -5.62
CA TYR A 160 -6.71 -0.40 -5.88
C TYR A 160 -7.16 0.80 -5.05
N THR A 161 -6.29 1.31 -4.19
CA THR A 161 -6.53 2.55 -3.42
C THR A 161 -5.63 3.67 -3.94
N SER A 162 -6.09 4.91 -3.91
CA SER A 162 -5.30 6.05 -4.39
C SER A 162 -5.44 7.26 -3.51
N HIS A 163 -4.29 7.70 -2.98
CA HIS A 163 -4.08 9.11 -2.71
C HIS A 163 -3.77 9.76 -4.07
N ILE A 164 -4.78 10.44 -4.58
CA ILE A 164 -4.86 10.93 -5.96
C ILE A 164 -3.81 12.01 -6.24
N ARG A 165 -3.53 12.24 -7.53
CA ARG A 165 -2.43 13.11 -7.98
C ARG A 165 -2.53 14.56 -7.50
N SER A 166 -3.76 15.05 -7.31
CA SER A 166 -4.02 16.39 -6.78
C SER A 166 -5.33 16.38 -6.01
N GLU A 167 -5.31 16.98 -4.82
CA GLU A 167 -6.50 17.28 -4.01
C GLU A 167 -6.82 18.77 -4.00
N THR A 168 -6.22 19.53 -4.93
CA THR A 168 -6.30 20.99 -4.97
C THR A 168 -6.78 21.45 -6.35
N SER A 169 -5.97 22.19 -7.09
CA SER A 169 -6.37 22.86 -8.33
C SER A 169 -6.67 21.92 -9.50
N ARG A 170 -6.29 20.64 -9.40
CA ARG A 170 -6.54 19.60 -10.43
C ARG A 170 -7.27 18.38 -9.86
N LEU A 171 -8.16 18.60 -8.89
CA LEU A 171 -8.91 17.53 -8.22
C LEU A 171 -9.73 16.69 -9.20
N ILE A 172 -10.46 17.34 -10.11
CA ILE A 172 -11.35 16.64 -11.05
C ILE A 172 -10.54 15.76 -12.00
N GLU A 173 -9.44 16.27 -12.54
CA GLU A 173 -8.55 15.50 -13.41
C GLU A 173 -7.90 14.31 -12.68
N ALA A 174 -7.56 14.47 -11.40
CA ALA A 174 -7.01 13.40 -10.58
C ALA A 174 -8.04 12.31 -10.24
N LEU A 175 -9.30 12.70 -10.03
CA LEU A 175 -10.42 11.77 -9.89
C LEU A 175 -10.70 11.04 -11.21
N ASP A 176 -10.72 11.74 -12.33
CA ASP A 176 -10.92 11.16 -13.66
C ASP A 176 -9.82 10.15 -14.00
N GLU A 177 -8.55 10.44 -13.67
CA GLU A 177 -7.44 9.50 -13.80
C GLU A 177 -7.70 8.21 -13.02
N THR A 178 -8.14 8.34 -11.76
CA THR A 178 -8.40 7.20 -10.88
C THR A 178 -9.59 6.34 -11.36
N LEU A 179 -10.64 6.99 -11.87
CA LEU A 179 -11.79 6.32 -12.46
C LEU A 179 -11.46 5.66 -13.81
N ASP A 180 -10.62 6.28 -14.64
CA ASP A 180 -10.15 5.70 -15.90
C ASP A 180 -9.35 4.41 -15.64
N ILE A 181 -8.44 4.43 -14.67
CA ILE A 181 -7.70 3.23 -14.24
C ILE A 181 -8.67 2.10 -13.87
N GLY A 182 -9.69 2.40 -13.05
CA GLY A 182 -10.73 1.43 -12.68
C GLY A 182 -11.48 0.87 -13.88
N ARG A 183 -11.94 1.73 -14.80
CA ARG A 183 -12.70 1.32 -16.00
C ARG A 183 -11.87 0.47 -16.94
N ARG A 184 -10.58 0.80 -17.15
CA ARG A 184 -9.71 0.12 -18.10
C ARG A 184 -9.21 -1.24 -17.61
N THR A 185 -9.13 -1.44 -16.30
CA THR A 185 -8.60 -2.67 -15.70
C THR A 185 -9.69 -3.57 -15.09
N GLY A 186 -10.85 -3.00 -14.76
CA GLY A 186 -11.89 -3.68 -13.99
C GLY A 186 -11.57 -3.82 -12.50
N VAL A 187 -10.47 -3.23 -12.01
CA VAL A 187 -10.13 -3.27 -10.59
C VAL A 187 -11.15 -2.48 -9.76
N ARG A 188 -11.41 -2.94 -8.54
CA ARG A 188 -12.17 -2.15 -7.55
C ARG A 188 -11.32 -0.98 -7.10
N VAL A 189 -11.90 0.22 -7.07
CA VAL A 189 -11.18 1.47 -6.77
C VAL A 189 -11.69 2.09 -5.48
N GLN A 190 -10.78 2.61 -4.67
CA GLN A 190 -11.06 3.47 -3.52
C GLN A 190 -10.21 4.74 -3.60
N VAL A 191 -10.84 5.90 -3.48
CA VAL A 191 -10.15 7.20 -3.36
C VAL A 191 -9.91 7.46 -1.87
N SER A 192 -8.65 7.62 -1.50
CA SER A 192 -8.17 7.68 -0.10
C SER A 192 -8.30 9.06 0.55
N HIS A 193 -8.41 9.04 1.89
CA HIS A 193 -8.20 10.12 2.89
C HIS A 193 -8.63 9.58 4.28
#